data_AF-A0A929JUT5-F1
#
_entry.id   AF-A0A929JUT5-F1
#
_cell.length_a   1.000
_cell.length_b   1.000
_cell.length_c   1.000
_cell.angle_alpha   90.00
_cell.angle_beta   90.00
_cell.angle_gamma   90.00
#
_symmetry.space_group_name_H-M   'P 1'
#
loop_
_entity.id
_entity.type
_entity.pdbx_description
1 polymer ?
#
loop_
_entity_poly.entity_id
_entity_poly.type
_entity_poly.pdbx_seq_one_letter_code
_entity_poly.pdbx_strand_id
1 'polypeptide(L)' 'GCAIIISHDRWFLDRIATHILAFEGDSNVIWFDGNYTEYEADKKERLGEAAAQPHRIKYRKLTRRTLAE' A
#
# COMPACT_ATOMS: atom_id res chain seq x y z
N GLY A 1 22.76 1.44 -6.68
CA GLY A 1 22.23 2.13 -5.49
C GLY A 1 20.78 1.74 -5.33
N CYS A 2 20.28 1.66 -4.09
CA CYS A 2 18.88 1.34 -3.79
C CYS A 2 18.22 2.57 -3.16
N ALA A 3 17.01 2.89 -3.60
CA ALA A 3 16.20 3.97 -3.03
C ALA A 3 14.79 3.42 -2.74
N ILE A 4 14.28 3.72 -1.56
CA ILE A 4 12.90 3.40 -1.16
C ILE A 4 12.16 4.72 -1.10
N ILE A 5 11.07 4.84 -1.85
CA ILE A 5 10.28 6.07 -1.95
C ILE A 5 8.83 5.73 -1.65
N ILE A 6 8.25 6.46 -0.70
CA ILE A 6 6.83 6.35 -0.36
C ILE A 6 6.18 7.63 -0.88
N SER A 7 5.32 7.48 -1.88
CA SER A 7 4.56 8.59 -2.46
C SER A 7 3.11 8.17 -2.71
N HIS A 8 2.21 9.14 -2.70
CA HIS A 8 0.83 8.96 -3.14
C HIS A 8 0.58 9.50 -4.55
N ASP A 9 1.59 10.10 -5.18
CA ASP A 9 1.49 10.59 -6.56
C ASP A 9 1.76 9.44 -7.55
N ARG A 10 0.70 9.02 -8.24
CA ARG A 10 0.74 7.94 -9.22
C ARG A 10 1.70 8.24 -10.38
N TRP A 11 1.71 9.47 -10.88
CA TRP A 11 2.55 9.85 -12.01
C TRP A 11 4.05 9.77 -11.67
N PHE A 12 4.40 10.12 -10.45
CA PHE A 12 5.77 10.00 -9.95
C PHE A 12 6.19 8.54 -9.80
N LEU A 13 5.35 7.71 -9.17
CA LEU A 13 5.62 6.30 -8.98
C LEU A 13 5.74 5.56 -10.32
N ASP A 14 4.86 5.84 -11.26
CA ASP A 14 4.86 5.21 -12.57
C ASP A 14 6.16 5.43 -13.36
N ARG A 15 6.81 6.59 -13.16
CA ARG A 15 8.06 6.93 -13.87
C ARG A 15 9.34 6.44 -13.23
N ILE A 16 9.35 6.20 -11.91
CA ILE A 16 10.58 5.98 -11.15
C ILE A 16 10.60 4.59 -10.50
N ALA A 17 9.43 4.05 -10.17
CA ALA A 17 9.35 2.74 -9.53
C ALA A 17 9.64 1.64 -10.56
N THR A 18 10.60 0.79 -10.20
CA THR A 18 10.85 -0.50 -10.87
C THR A 18 10.16 -1.65 -10.15
N HIS A 19 9.83 -1.45 -8.87
CA HIS A 19 9.13 -2.41 -8.04
C HIS A 19 8.14 -1.66 -7.16
N ILE A 20 6.96 -2.24 -6.98
CA ILE A 20 5.92 -1.72 -6.11
C ILE A 20 5.77 -2.66 -4.91
N LEU A 21 5.90 -2.08 -3.72
CA LEU A 21 5.56 -2.75 -2.47
C LEU A 21 4.18 -2.25 -2.02
N ALA A 22 3.20 -3.11 -2.19
CA ALA A 22 1.79 -2.80 -2.01
C ALA A 22 1.26 -3.32 -0.69
N PHE A 23 0.61 -2.45 0.09
CA PHE A 23 -0.11 -2.82 1.29
C PHE A 23 -1.61 -2.89 0.97
N GLU A 24 -2.18 -4.09 0.88
CA GLU A 24 -3.55 -4.30 0.39
C GLU A 24 -4.61 -4.45 1.50
N GLY A 25 -4.22 -4.26 2.75
CA GLY A 25 -5.10 -4.50 3.91
C GLY A 25 -4.86 -5.87 4.54
N ASP A 26 -5.46 -6.12 5.71
CA ASP A 26 -5.29 -7.36 6.50
C ASP A 26 -3.83 -7.77 6.74
N SER A 27 -2.93 -6.78 6.84
CA SER A 27 -1.48 -7.00 6.97
C SER A 27 -0.84 -7.77 5.81
N ASN A 28 -1.51 -7.84 4.65
CA ASN A 28 -0.95 -8.41 3.43
C ASN A 28 -0.07 -7.40 2.72
N VAL A 29 1.15 -7.84 2.40
CA VAL A 29 2.13 -7.09 1.62
C VAL A 29 2.42 -7.86 0.35
N ILE A 30 2.24 -7.21 -0.79
CA ILE A 30 2.53 -7.78 -2.10
C ILE A 30 3.75 -7.08 -2.68
N TRP A 31 4.67 -7.89 -3.17
CA TRP A 31 5.81 -7.44 -3.97
C TRP A 31 5.46 -7.61 -5.44
N PHE A 32 5.45 -6.52 -6.18
CA PHE A 32 5.18 -6.51 -7.62
C PHE A 32 6.40 -5.96 -8.37
N ASP A 33 6.79 -6.67 -9.42
CA ASP A 33 7.88 -6.28 -10.33
C ASP A 33 7.27 -5.53 -11.51
N GLY A 34 7.54 -4.23 -11.61
CA GLY A 34 6.91 -3.34 -12.58
C GLY A 34 6.55 -1.97 -12.02
N ASN A 35 5.96 -1.14 -12.88
CA ASN A 35 5.53 0.21 -12.55
C ASN A 35 4.16 0.23 -11.84
N TYR A 36 3.69 1.43 -11.50
CA TYR A 36 2.40 1.60 -10.82
C TYR A 36 1.21 1.17 -11.69
N THR A 37 1.23 1.48 -12.99
CA THR A 37 0.12 1.16 -13.91
C THR A 37 -0.07 -0.34 -14.08
N GLU A 38 1.03 -1.08 -14.20
CA GLU A 38 1.03 -2.55 -14.27
C GLU A 38 0.52 -3.17 -12.98
N TYR A 39 0.97 -2.65 -11.84
CA TYR A 39 0.45 -3.08 -10.53
C TYR A 39 -1.05 -2.79 -10.39
N GLU A 40 -1.56 -1.65 -10.87
CA GLU A 40 -2.99 -1.32 -10.79
C GLU A 40 -3.85 -2.27 -11.64
N ALA A 41 -3.33 -2.71 -12.79
CA ALA A 41 -3.98 -3.72 -13.63
C ALA A 41 -4.01 -5.11 -12.96
N ASP A 42 -2.86 -5.59 -12.43
CA ASP A 42 -2.77 -6.85 -11.68
C ASP A 42 -3.70 -6.83 -10.46
N LYS A 43 -3.68 -5.73 -9.69
CA LYS A 43 -4.55 -5.55 -8.54
C LYS A 43 -6.03 -5.66 -8.92
N LYS A 44 -6.43 -5.02 -10.01
CA LYS A 44 -7.81 -5.03 -10.49
C LYS A 44 -8.25 -6.43 -10.92
N GLU A 45 -7.36 -7.19 -11.54
CA GLU A 45 -7.62 -8.59 -11.91
C GLU A 45 -7.75 -9.50 -10.68
N ARG A 46 -6.88 -9.31 -9.68
CA ARG A 46 -6.82 -10.18 -8.49
C ARG A 46 -7.92 -9.92 -7.47
N LEU A 47 -8.24 -8.66 -7.20
CA LEU A 47 -9.22 -8.28 -6.17
C LEU A 47 -10.59 -7.87 -6.72
N GLY A 48 -10.73 -7.68 -8.03
CA GLY A 48 -11.96 -7.21 -8.66
C GLY A 48 -12.43 -5.83 -8.15
N GLU A 49 -13.71 -5.51 -8.35
CA GLU A 49 -14.30 -4.21 -7.94
C GLU A 49 -14.31 -3.97 -6.41
N ALA A 50 -14.09 -5.02 -5.60
CA ALA A 50 -14.02 -4.91 -4.15
C ALA A 50 -12.81 -4.10 -3.65
N ALA A 51 -11.72 -4.02 -4.42
CA ALA A 51 -10.54 -3.20 -4.10
C ALA A 51 -10.76 -1.69 -4.28
N ALA A 52 -11.82 -1.29 -4.99
CA ALA A 52 -12.15 0.13 -5.18
C ALA A 52 -12.83 0.75 -3.95
N GLN A 53 -13.30 -0.06 -3.00
CA GLN A 53 -13.86 0.43 -1.75
C GLN A 53 -12.75 0.58 -0.70
N PRO A 54 -12.33 1.81 -0.37
CA PRO A 54 -11.43 2.03 0.75
C PRO A 54 -12.14 1.64 2.05
N HIS A 55 -11.89 0.41 2.53
CA HIS A 55 -12.29 0.04 3.87
C HIS A 55 -11.43 0.84 4.84
N ARG A 56 -12.07 1.78 5.54
CA ARG A 56 -11.40 2.61 6.54
C ARG A 56 -10.84 1.70 7.63
N ILE A 57 -9.54 1.46 7.59
CA ILE A 57 -8.82 0.72 8.63
C ILE A 57 -8.93 1.58 9.91
N LYS A 58 -9.82 1.18 10.81
CA LYS A 58 -9.92 1.79 12.14
C LYS A 58 -8.71 1.30 12.94
N TYR A 59 -7.62 2.05 12.90
CA TYR A 59 -6.46 1.80 13.75
C TYR A 59 -6.91 1.76 15.22
N ARG A 60 -6.52 0.69 15.93
CA ARG A 60 -6.71 0.58 17.38
C ARG A 60 -5.93 1.73 18.03
N LYS A 61 -6.62 2.60 18.77
CA LYS A 61 -5.97 3.69 19.52
C LYS A 61 -4.97 3.07 20.51
N LEU A 62 -3.69 3.40 20.36
CA LEU A 62 -2.66 3.04 21.34
C LEU A 62 -2.89 3.90 22.59
N THR A 63 -3.64 3.36 23.56
CA THR A 63 -3.76 3.98 24.88
C THR A 63 -2.44 3.74 25.63
N ARG A 64 -1.67 4.80 25.87
CA ARG A 64 -0.54 4.74 26.80
C ARG A 64 -1.08 4.38 28.17
N ARG A 65 -0.72 3.21 28.70
CA ARG A 65 -0.80 2.93 30.13
C ARG A 65 0.27 3.80 30.79
N THR A 66 -0.09 5.00 31.21
CA THR A 66 0.65 5.68 32.26
C THR A 66 0.46 4.85 33.52
N LEU A 67 1.54 4.19 33.95
CA LEU A 67 1.65 3.59 35.28
C LEU A 67 1.50 4.74 36.27
N ALA A 68 0.40 4.76 37.01
CA ALA A 68 0.24 5.57 38.19
C ALA A 68 0.83 4.77 39.35
N GLU A 69 1.91 5.29 39.94
CA GLU A 69 2.30 5.02 41.32
C GLU A 69 1.40 5.84 42.26
#